data_AF-A0A7J2JLW0-F1
#
_entry.id   AF-A0A7J2JLW0-F1
#
_cell.length_a   1.000
_cell.length_b   1.000
_cell.length_c   1.000
_cell.angle_alpha   90.00
_cell.angle_beta   90.00
_cell.angle_gamma   90.00
#
_symmetry.space_group_name_H-M   'P 1'
#
loop_
_entity.id
_entity.type
_entity.pdbx_description
1 polymer ?
#
loop_
_entity_poly.entity_id
_entity_poly.type
_entity_poly.pdbx_seq_one_letter_code
_entity_poly.pdbx_strand_id
1 'polypeptide(L)'
;MKGSKELEMAIRAAREAGNLLMKYYGRVTVGYKKDGSIVTDADIKSEKVIKSILNREFPDYSFLGEESGMEDRSSEYTWLIDPLDGTTNYCIKNPFFNVSIALAYKEEPILGVVYYPFQDELFYAEKG
;
A
#
# COMPACT_ATOMS: atom_id res chain seq x y z
N MET A 1 -16.75 12.04 -12.58
CA MET A 1 -15.63 11.72 -13.49
C MET A 1 -15.22 10.29 -13.17
N LYS A 2 -15.09 9.44 -14.18
CA LYS A 2 -14.64 8.06 -13.98
C LYS A 2 -13.11 8.11 -14.02
N GLY A 3 -12.44 7.67 -12.94
CA GLY A 3 -10.98 7.62 -12.88
C GLY A 3 -10.42 6.56 -13.84
N SER A 4 -9.10 6.53 -14.02
CA SER A 4 -8.45 5.44 -14.75
C SER A 4 -8.71 4.07 -14.10
N LYS A 5 -8.45 3.00 -14.85
CA LYS A 5 -8.53 1.64 -14.31
C LYS A 5 -7.51 1.44 -13.19
N GLU A 6 -6.34 2.05 -13.33
CA GLU A 6 -5.24 2.05 -12.36
C GLU A 6 -5.70 2.66 -11.03
N LEU A 7 -6.37 3.81 -11.07
CA LEU A 7 -6.93 4.45 -9.88
C LEU A 7 -8.01 3.59 -9.22
N GLU A 8 -8.96 3.06 -10.00
CA GLU A 8 -10.01 2.16 -9.48
C GLU A 8 -9.41 0.95 -8.76
N MET A 9 -8.34 0.37 -9.33
CA MET A 9 -7.67 -0.80 -8.75
C MET A 9 -6.80 -0.46 -7.55
N ALA A 10 -6.13 0.70 -7.53
CA ALA A 10 -5.40 1.19 -6.37
C ALA A 10 -6.34 1.43 -5.18
N ILE A 11 -7.50 2.06 -5.40
CA ILE A 11 -8.52 2.26 -4.36
C ILE A 11 -9.00 0.91 -3.80
N ARG A 12 -9.27 -0.06 -4.67
CA ARG A 12 -9.66 -1.41 -4.23
C ARG A 12 -8.57 -2.07 -3.39
N ALA A 13 -7.32 -2.01 -3.85
CA ALA A 13 -6.18 -2.58 -3.15
C ALA A 13 -5.99 -1.95 -1.77
N ALA A 14 -6.07 -0.61 -1.67
CA ALA A 14 -5.95 0.12 -0.42
C ALA A 14 -7.04 -0.28 0.58
N ARG A 15 -8.30 -0.42 0.13
CA ARG A 15 -9.42 -0.84 0.98
C ARG A 15 -9.27 -2.26 1.50
N GLU A 16 -8.88 -3.21 0.64
CA GLU A 16 -8.67 -4.60 1.05
C GLU A 16 -7.50 -4.74 2.04
N ALA A 17 -6.41 -4.01 1.82
CA ALA A 17 -5.30 -3.93 2.77
C ALA A 17 -5.73 -3.30 4.11
N GLY A 18 -6.44 -2.17 4.07
CA GLY A 18 -6.94 -1.52 5.29
C GLY A 18 -7.90 -2.41 6.08
N ASN A 19 -8.77 -3.17 5.41
CA ASN A 19 -9.63 -4.16 6.07
C ASN A 19 -8.81 -5.26 6.76
N LEU A 20 -7.73 -5.71 6.12
CA LEU A 20 -6.80 -6.66 6.72
C LEU A 20 -6.13 -6.06 7.96
N LEU A 21 -5.60 -4.84 7.86
CA LEU A 21 -4.98 -4.13 8.99
C LEU A 21 -5.94 -3.99 10.17
N MET A 22 -7.21 -3.64 9.93
CA MET A 22 -8.21 -3.56 11.00
C MET A 22 -8.48 -4.92 11.66
N LYS A 23 -8.39 -6.02 10.89
CA LYS A 23 -8.57 -7.38 11.41
C LYS A 23 -7.43 -7.83 12.33
N TYR A 24 -6.22 -7.33 12.08
CA TYR A 24 -5.02 -7.59 12.89
C TYR A 24 -4.79 -6.54 13.98
N TYR A 25 -5.52 -5.43 13.97
CA TYR A 25 -5.34 -4.33 14.92
C TYR A 25 -5.45 -4.81 16.37
N GLY A 26 -4.42 -4.52 17.16
CA GLY A 26 -4.30 -4.99 18.55
C GLY A 26 -3.88 -6.46 18.72
N ARG A 27 -3.60 -7.20 17.64
CA ARG A 27 -3.14 -8.60 17.61
C ARG A 27 -1.89 -8.74 16.73
N VAL A 28 -0.87 -7.94 17.00
CA VAL A 28 0.30 -7.79 16.13
C VAL A 28 1.48 -8.62 16.61
N THR A 29 2.21 -9.22 15.68
CA THR A 29 3.55 -9.76 15.94
C THR A 29 4.57 -8.77 15.42
N VAL A 30 5.42 -8.27 16.32
CA VAL A 30 6.46 -7.28 15.98
C VAL A 30 7.75 -7.98 15.58
N GLY A 31 8.34 -7.53 14.48
CA GLY A 31 9.69 -7.82 14.03
C GLY A 31 10.49 -6.55 13.78
N TYR A 32 11.73 -6.71 13.36
CA TYR A 32 12.64 -5.60 13.05
C TYR A 32 13.31 -5.82 11.69
N LYS A 33 13.36 -4.77 10.87
CA LYS A 33 14.15 -4.74 9.64
C LYS A 33 15.64 -4.61 9.97
N LYS A 34 16.51 -4.79 8.98
CA LYS A 34 17.99 -4.74 9.16
C LYS A 34 18.49 -3.39 9.67
N ASP A 35 17.79 -2.32 9.35
CA ASP A 35 18.10 -0.96 9.78
C ASP A 35 17.54 -0.61 11.18
N GLY A 36 16.85 -1.56 11.83
CA GLY A 36 16.25 -1.38 13.15
C GLY A 36 14.83 -0.82 13.15
N SER A 37 14.26 -0.52 11.98
CA SER A 37 12.86 -0.10 11.87
C SER A 37 11.89 -1.25 12.21
N ILE A 38 10.72 -0.89 12.75
CA ILE A 38 9.68 -1.84 13.17
C ILE A 38 8.93 -2.33 11.93
N VAL A 39 8.63 -3.63 11.89
CA VAL A 39 7.74 -4.24 10.90
C VAL A 39 6.81 -5.22 11.62
N THR A 40 5.58 -5.39 11.16
CA THR A 40 4.66 -6.41 11.69
C THR A 40 4.26 -7.44 10.65
N ASP A 41 3.69 -8.54 11.12
CA ASP A 41 3.08 -9.52 10.20
C ASP A 41 1.89 -8.94 9.42
N ALA A 42 1.28 -7.85 9.91
CA ALA A 42 0.21 -7.14 9.22
C ALA A 42 0.73 -6.33 8.02
N ASP A 43 1.93 -5.72 8.10
CA ASP A 43 2.58 -5.00 6.99
C ASP A 43 2.80 -5.97 5.81
N ILE A 44 3.48 -7.09 6.08
CA ILE A 44 3.83 -8.10 5.07
C ILE A 44 2.59 -8.70 4.40
N LYS A 45 1.54 -8.99 5.19
CA LYS A 45 0.31 -9.57 4.63
C LYS A 45 -0.49 -8.53 3.84
N SER A 46 -0.49 -7.27 4.26
CA SER A 46 -1.19 -6.19 3.56
C SER A 46 -0.52 -5.90 2.21
N GLU A 47 0.83 -5.85 2.16
CA GLU A 47 1.55 -5.70 0.89
C GLU A 47 1.25 -6.84 -0.09
N LYS A 48 1.20 -8.09 0.39
CA LYS A 48 0.83 -9.25 -0.43
C LYS A 48 -0.57 -9.13 -1.03
N VAL A 49 -1.54 -8.61 -0.26
CA VAL A 49 -2.90 -8.36 -0.76
C VAL A 49 -2.88 -7.30 -1.85
N ILE A 50 -2.22 -6.16 -1.61
CA ILE A 50 -2.10 -5.07 -2.58
C ILE A 50 -1.48 -5.60 -3.89
N LYS A 51 -0.32 -6.25 -3.76
CA LYS A 51 0.42 -6.81 -4.90
C LYS A 51 -0.38 -7.84 -5.67
N SER A 52 -1.10 -8.73 -4.99
CA SER A 52 -1.94 -9.74 -5.66
C SER A 52 -3.05 -9.08 -6.48
N ILE A 53 -3.65 -8.01 -5.98
CA ILE A 53 -4.73 -7.29 -6.67
C ILE A 53 -4.17 -6.55 -7.89
N LEU A 54 -3.08 -5.81 -7.70
CA LEU A 54 -2.49 -5.00 -8.76
C LEU A 54 -1.84 -5.86 -9.85
N ASN A 55 -1.07 -6.89 -9.51
CA ASN A 55 -0.43 -7.78 -10.49
C ASN A 55 -1.45 -8.56 -11.34
N ARG A 56 -2.65 -8.82 -10.82
CA ARG A 56 -3.69 -9.50 -11.61
C ARG A 56 -4.17 -8.63 -12.77
N GLU A 57 -4.25 -7.32 -12.56
CA GLU A 57 -4.74 -6.38 -13.56
C GLU A 57 -3.62 -5.77 -14.41
N PHE A 58 -2.42 -5.63 -13.83
CA PHE A 58 -1.24 -5.01 -14.42
C PHE A 58 0.01 -5.88 -14.22
N PRO A 59 0.05 -7.09 -14.83
CA PRO A 59 1.15 -8.04 -14.61
C PRO A 59 2.51 -7.49 -15.04
N ASP A 60 2.55 -6.57 -16.00
CA ASP A 60 3.78 -6.04 -16.57
C ASP A 60 4.34 -4.84 -15.78
N TYR A 61 3.58 -4.23 -14.86
CA TYR A 61 4.05 -3.04 -14.14
C TYR A 61 5.12 -3.41 -13.11
N SER A 62 6.16 -2.59 -12.96
CA SER A 62 7.13 -2.76 -11.87
C SER A 62 6.46 -2.50 -10.52
N PHE A 63 7.02 -3.05 -9.45
CA PHE A 63 6.48 -2.94 -8.10
C PHE A 63 7.58 -2.63 -7.10
N LEU A 64 7.43 -1.56 -6.35
CA LEU A 64 8.31 -1.17 -5.26
C LEU A 64 7.48 -1.15 -3.96
N GLY A 65 7.64 -2.19 -3.16
CA GLY A 65 7.04 -2.27 -1.83
C GLY A 65 8.04 -1.92 -0.74
N GLU A 66 7.58 -1.28 0.33
CA GLU A 66 8.40 -1.02 1.51
C GLU A 66 8.96 -2.31 2.14
N GLU A 67 8.21 -3.42 2.05
CA GLU A 67 8.58 -4.70 2.66
C GLU A 67 9.30 -5.64 1.68
N SER A 68 8.83 -5.74 0.43
CA SER A 68 9.45 -6.62 -0.57
C SER A 68 10.63 -6.00 -1.33
N GLY A 69 10.78 -4.67 -1.27
CA GLY A 69 11.72 -3.94 -2.13
C GLY A 69 11.26 -3.92 -3.60
N MET A 70 12.23 -3.69 -4.49
CA MET A 70 11.99 -3.52 -5.93
C MET A 70 11.83 -4.86 -6.65
N GLU A 71 10.75 -4.96 -7.43
CA GLU A 71 10.55 -5.93 -8.51
C GLU A 71 10.49 -5.18 -9.84
N ASP A 72 11.65 -5.13 -10.50
CA ASP A 72 11.78 -4.48 -11.80
C ASP A 72 11.31 -5.42 -12.93
N ARG A 73 10.29 -5.00 -13.67
CA ARG A 73 9.75 -5.69 -14.85
C ARG A 73 10.09 -4.95 -16.15
N SER A 74 11.04 -4.01 -16.09
CA SER A 74 11.45 -3.14 -17.20
C SER A 74 10.27 -2.36 -17.81
N SER A 75 9.28 -2.04 -16.98
CA SER A 75 8.11 -1.25 -17.36
C SER A 75 8.35 0.23 -17.12
N GLU A 76 7.72 1.06 -17.95
CA GLU A 76 7.67 2.51 -17.70
C GLU A 76 6.79 2.85 -16.49
N TYR A 77 5.98 1.90 -16.00
CA TYR A 77 5.07 2.06 -14.87
C TYR A 77 5.59 1.33 -13.63
N THR A 78 5.58 2.02 -12.49
CA THR A 78 5.98 1.46 -11.19
C THR A 78 4.96 1.78 -10.11
N TRP A 79 4.39 0.75 -9.49
CA TRP A 79 3.63 0.88 -8.25
C TRP A 79 4.57 1.13 -7.08
N LEU A 80 4.29 2.13 -6.25
CA LEU A 80 5.01 2.41 -5.00
C LEU A 80 4.05 2.19 -3.83
N ILE A 81 4.38 1.25 -2.95
CA ILE A 81 3.48 0.78 -1.90
C ILE A 81 4.12 0.94 -0.53
N ASP A 82 3.41 1.62 0.36
CA ASP A 82 3.56 1.49 1.81
C ASP A 82 2.27 0.85 2.34
N PRO A 83 2.33 -0.44 2.74
CA PRO A 83 1.16 -1.18 3.17
C PRO A 83 0.65 -0.76 4.56
N LEU A 84 1.45 -0.06 5.35
CA LEU A 84 1.13 0.39 6.71
C LEU A 84 2.03 1.58 7.10
N ASP A 85 1.64 2.78 6.67
CA ASP A 85 2.29 4.00 7.14
C ASP A 85 1.83 4.26 8.58
N GLY A 86 2.79 4.38 9.50
CA GLY A 86 2.55 4.50 10.93
C GLY A 86 2.64 3.18 11.69
N THR A 87 3.50 2.24 11.30
CA THR A 87 3.72 0.95 11.99
C THR A 87 3.93 1.09 13.50
N THR A 88 4.64 2.13 13.95
CA THR A 88 4.82 2.44 15.39
C THR A 88 3.48 2.71 16.07
N ASN A 89 2.63 3.56 15.47
CA ASN A 89 1.29 3.87 15.99
C ASN A 89 0.43 2.61 16.03
N TYR A 90 0.48 1.82 14.96
CA TYR A 90 -0.24 0.55 14.86
C TYR A 90 0.14 -0.42 15.99
N CYS A 91 1.43 -0.54 16.31
CA CYS A 91 1.93 -1.42 17.37
C CYS A 91 1.46 -1.02 18.76
N ILE A 92 1.37 0.29 19.03
CA ILE A 92 0.92 0.83 20.33
C ILE A 92 -0.59 1.05 20.40
N LYS A 93 -1.36 0.58 19.41
CA LYS A 93 -2.82 0.75 19.32
C LYS A 93 -3.24 2.23 19.27
N ASN A 94 -2.43 3.06 18.64
CA ASN A 94 -2.81 4.39 18.23
C ASN A 94 -3.52 4.28 16.85
N PRO A 95 -4.70 4.88 16.65
CA PRO A 95 -5.44 4.76 15.40
C PRO A 95 -4.78 5.43 14.21
N PHE A 96 -3.77 6.30 14.39
CA PHE A 96 -3.15 7.02 13.28
C PHE A 96 -2.19 6.17 12.44
N PHE A 97 -2.76 5.40 11.51
CA PHE A 97 -2.05 4.64 10.48
C PHE A 97 -2.87 4.60 9.19
N ASN A 98 -2.22 4.42 8.04
CA ASN A 98 -2.89 4.40 6.74
C ASN A 98 -2.24 3.41 5.77
N VAL A 99 -2.92 3.15 4.64
CA VAL A 99 -2.34 2.47 3.48
C VAL A 99 -2.06 3.51 2.41
N SER A 100 -0.85 3.51 1.86
CA SER A 100 -0.42 4.44 0.81
C SER A 100 -0.01 3.69 -0.45
N ILE A 101 -0.61 4.08 -1.58
CA ILE A 101 -0.37 3.48 -2.90
C ILE A 101 -0.18 4.61 -3.91
N ALA A 102 0.91 4.61 -4.65
CA ALA A 102 1.14 5.51 -5.78
C ALA A 102 1.51 4.72 -7.04
N LEU A 103 1.31 5.36 -8.20
CA LEU A 103 1.81 4.87 -9.47
C LEU A 103 2.64 5.97 -10.11
N ALA A 104 3.84 5.62 -10.56
CA ALA A 104 4.69 6.49 -11.35
C ALA A 104 4.75 6.01 -12.80
N TYR A 105 4.78 6.94 -13.74
CA TYR A 105 5.14 6.72 -15.13
C TYR A 105 6.47 7.43 -15.41
N LYS A 106 7.50 6.69 -15.82
CA LYS A 106 8.86 7.22 -16.02
C LYS A 106 9.36 8.03 -14.83
N GLU A 107 9.22 7.46 -13.64
CA GLU A 107 9.58 8.07 -12.34
C GLU A 107 8.72 9.28 -11.93
N GLU A 108 7.76 9.72 -12.74
CA GLU A 108 6.84 10.80 -12.40
C GLU A 108 5.55 10.23 -11.79
N PRO A 109 5.17 10.61 -10.55
CA PRO A 109 3.89 10.21 -9.97
C PRO A 109 2.70 10.69 -10.80
N ILE A 110 1.85 9.75 -11.22
CA ILE A 110 0.64 10.04 -12.02
C ILE A 110 -0.66 9.81 -11.25
N LEU A 111 -0.63 9.05 -10.16
CA LEU A 111 -1.74 8.96 -9.21
C LEU A 111 -1.26 8.55 -7.82
N GLY A 112 -2.10 8.81 -6.83
CA GLY A 112 -1.88 8.43 -5.43
C GLY A 112 -3.19 8.16 -4.71
N VAL A 113 -3.16 7.20 -3.79
CA VAL A 113 -4.27 6.78 -2.93
C VAL A 113 -3.73 6.65 -1.51
N VAL A 114 -4.39 7.33 -0.57
CA VAL A 114 -4.17 7.18 0.87
C VAL A 114 -5.50 6.76 1.50
N TYR A 115 -5.50 5.63 2.18
CA TYR A 115 -6.67 5.11 2.85
C TYR A 115 -6.43 5.02 4.35
N TYR A 116 -7.26 5.74 5.12
CA TYR A 116 -7.26 5.71 6.58
C TYR A 116 -8.38 4.77 7.08
N PRO A 117 -8.08 3.50 7.41
CA PRO A 117 -9.10 2.49 7.63
C PRO A 117 -9.87 2.65 8.94
N PHE A 118 -9.32 3.37 9.94
CA PHE A 118 -9.99 3.54 11.23
C PHE A 118 -11.23 4.43 11.13
N GLN A 119 -11.24 5.38 10.18
CA GLN A 119 -12.37 6.30 9.94
C GLN A 119 -13.05 6.08 8.58
N ASP A 120 -12.64 5.07 7.81
CA ASP A 120 -13.10 4.83 6.43
C ASP A 120 -12.94 6.07 5.53
N GLU A 121 -11.84 6.80 5.71
CA GLU A 121 -11.50 7.97 4.90
C GLU A 121 -10.56 7.59 3.76
N LEU A 122 -10.93 7.99 2.54
CA LEU A 122 -10.18 7.70 1.33
C LEU A 122 -9.83 9.00 0.61
N PHE A 123 -8.54 9.25 0.45
CA PHE A 123 -7.99 10.36 -0.31
C PHE A 123 -7.34 9.81 -1.57
N TYR A 124 -7.59 10.45 -2.70
CA TYR A 124 -6.95 10.06 -3.95
C TYR A 124 -6.82 11.23 -4.90
N ALA A 125 -5.82 11.16 -5.76
CA ALA A 125 -5.60 12.10 -6.84
C ALA A 125 -5.04 11.36 -8.05
N GLU A 126 -5.34 11.90 -9.23
CA GLU A 126 -4.84 11.42 -10.51
C GLU A 126 -4.47 12.65 -11.35
N LYS A 127 -3.31 12.60 -12.00
CA LYS A 127 -2.76 13.67 -12.80
C LYS A 127 -3.66 13.90 -14.03
N GLY A 128 -4.03 15.16 -14.25
CA GLY A 128 -4.89 15.63 -15.35
C GLY A 128 -4.58 17.07 -15.71
#